data_AF-A0A926B016-F1
#
_entry.id   AF-A0A926B016-F1
#
_cell.length_a   1.000
_cell.length_b   1.000
_cell.length_c   1.000
_cell.angle_alpha   90.00
_cell.angle_beta   90.00
_cell.angle_gamma   90.00
#
_symmetry.space_group_name_H-M   'P 1'
#
loop_
_entity.id
_entity.type
_entity.pdbx_description
1 polymer ?
#
loop_
_entity_poly.entity_id
_entity_poly.type
_entity_poly.pdbx_seq_one_letter_code
_entity_poly.pdbx_strand_id
1 'polypeptide(L)' 'MSLSRHTPSGMRSNPRRPIVLSLKESEVLDRALQAVIEQTPPGGDDLALLYTLLRKNNNVLRKLQDTEDSEDEFD' A
#
# COMPACT_ATOMS: atom_id res chain seq x y z
N MET A 1 -46.18 7.42 -27.70
CA MET A 1 -45.26 8.18 -26.84
C MET A 1 -44.30 7.20 -26.19
N SER A 2 -43.09 7.06 -26.75
CA SER A 2 -42.08 6.12 -26.24
C SER A 2 -41.11 6.89 -25.34
N LEU A 3 -41.13 6.60 -24.04
CA LEU A 3 -40.20 7.17 -23.08
C LEU A 3 -38.84 6.48 -23.23
N SER A 4 -37.88 7.19 -23.82
CA SER A 4 -36.47 6.80 -23.83
C SER A 4 -35.95 6.75 -22.40
N ARG A 5 -35.61 5.55 -21.92
CA ARG A 5 -34.92 5.37 -20.64
C ARG A 5 -33.45 5.74 -20.84
N HIS A 6 -33.11 6.95 -20.38
CA HIS A 6 -31.74 7.35 -20.17
C HIS A 6 -31.20 6.54 -18.99
N THR A 7 -30.37 5.52 -19.24
CA THR A 7 -29.60 4.88 -18.16
C THR A 7 -28.45 5.82 -17.80
N PRO A 8 -28.28 6.24 -16.54
CA PRO A 8 -27.09 6.98 -16.15
C PRO A 8 -25.88 6.07 -16.39
N SER A 9 -24.97 6.56 -17.23
CA SER A 9 -23.70 5.94 -17.56
C SER A 9 -22.99 5.58 -16.26
N GLY A 10 -22.99 4.29 -15.92
CA GLY A 10 -22.34 3.77 -14.74
C GLY A 10 -20.88 4.21 -14.71
N MET A 11 -20.48 4.89 -13.64
CA MET A 11 -19.09 5.13 -13.30
C MET A 11 -18.39 3.77 -13.28
N ARG A 12 -17.60 3.51 -14.33
CA ARG A 12 -16.74 2.34 -14.40
C ARG A 12 -15.79 2.41 -13.21
N SER A 13 -15.96 1.50 -12.24
CA SER A 13 -14.98 1.28 -11.19
C SER A 13 -13.70 0.81 -11.87
N ASN A 14 -12.80 1.75 -12.16
CA ASN A 14 -11.50 1.43 -12.72
C ASN A 14 -10.78 0.58 -11.66
N PRO A 15 -10.46 -0.70 -11.92
CA PRO A 15 -9.82 -1.53 -10.90
C PRO A 15 -8.51 -0.84 -10.52
N ARG A 16 -8.39 -0.44 -9.25
CA ARG A 16 -7.16 0.15 -8.73
C ARG A 16 -6.05 -0.86 -8.97
N ARG A 17 -5.05 -0.50 -9.79
CA ARG A 17 -3.89 -1.36 -10.02
C ARG A 17 -3.21 -1.62 -8.67
N PRO A 18 -2.73 -2.85 -8.43
CA PRO A 18 -1.96 -3.13 -7.22
C PRO A 18 -0.74 -2.21 -7.19
N ILE A 19 -0.45 -1.66 -6.00
CA ILE A 19 0.80 -0.96 -5.75
C ILE A 19 1.87 -2.04 -5.64
N VAL A 20 2.86 -1.97 -6.52
CA VAL A 20 4.04 -2.85 -6.51
C VAL A 20 5.21 -1.99 -6.06
N LEU A 21 5.94 -2.46 -5.06
CA LEU A 21 7.11 -1.78 -4.51
C LEU A 21 8.30 -2.72 -4.63
N SER A 22 9.45 -2.17 -5.03
CA SER A 22 10.76 -2.80 -4.89
C SER A 22 11.18 -2.87 -3.41
N LEU A 23 12.25 -3.61 -3.12
CA LEU A 23 12.83 -3.63 -1.77
C LEU A 23 13.21 -2.21 -1.36
N LYS A 24 13.89 -1.48 -2.25
CA LYS A 24 14.33 -0.12 -1.96
C LYS A 24 13.19 0.85 -1.68
N GLU A 25 12.13 0.81 -2.48
CA GLU A 25 10.94 1.63 -2.25
C GLU A 25 10.24 1.27 -0.93
N SER A 26 10.23 -0.01 -0.58
CA SER A 26 9.67 -0.47 0.70
C SER A 26 10.50 -0.01 1.90
N GLU A 27 11.83 0.05 1.80
CA GLU A 27 12.69 0.63 2.84
C GLU A 27 12.45 2.13 3.03
N VAL A 28 12.29 2.87 1.92
CA VAL A 28 12.00 4.31 1.97
C VAL A 28 10.62 4.54 2.59
N LEU A 29 9.63 3.72 2.23
CA LEU A 29 8.29 3.80 2.79
C LEU A 29 8.27 3.49 4.30
N ASP A 30 9.07 2.52 4.76
CA ASP A 30 9.21 2.21 6.19
C ASP A 30 9.68 3.42 6.99
N ARG A 31 10.78 4.05 6.57
CA ARG A 31 11.34 5.24 7.23
C ARG A 31 10.36 6.42 7.19
N ALA A 32 9.67 6.62 6.07
CA ALA A 32 8.67 7.67 5.95
C ALA A 32 7.50 7.47 6.92
N LEU A 33 6.98 6.23 7.03
CA LEU A 33 5.88 5.90 7.94
C LEU A 33 6.29 6.08 9.40
N GLN A 34 7.49 5.65 9.78
CA GLN A 34 8.02 5.85 11.14
C GLN A 34 8.12 7.34 11.48
N ALA A 35 8.71 8.14 10.59
CA ALA A 35 8.84 9.59 10.81
C ALA A 35 7.50 10.31 10.96
N VAL A 36 6.47 9.90 10.20
CA VAL A 36 5.12 10.48 10.31
C VAL A 36 4.44 10.04 11.60
N ILE A 37 4.57 8.77 12.00
CA ILE A 37 4.03 8.25 13.27
C ILE A 37 4.61 9.01 14.46
N GLU A 38 5.91 9.25 14.48
CA GLU A 38 6.59 10.00 15.56
C GLU A 38 6.08 11.44 15.69
N GLN A 39 5.66 12.05 14.58
CA GLN A 39 5.11 13.40 14.54
C GLN A 39 3.59 13.44 14.78
N THR A 40 2.92 12.29 14.76
CA THR A 40 1.46 12.22 14.89
C THR A 40 1.07 12.25 16.37
N PRO A 41 0.18 13.17 16.80
CA PRO A 41 -0.27 13.21 18.18
C PRO A 41 -0.91 11.88 18.63
N PRO A 42 -0.69 11.45 19.88
CA PRO A 42 -1.32 10.26 20.41
C PRO A 42 -2.84 10.42 20.37
N GLY A 43 -3.53 9.42 19.80
CA GLY A 43 -4.99 9.43 19.65
C GLY A 43 -5.51 10.12 18.38
N GLY A 44 -4.64 10.53 17.45
CA GLY A 44 -5.07 10.99 16.13
C GLY A 44 -5.71 9.86 15.32
N ASP A 45 -6.80 10.17 14.59
CA ASP A 45 -7.55 9.20 13.78
C ASP A 45 -6.67 8.48 12.74
N ASP A 46 -5.65 9.17 12.23
CA ASP A 46 -4.72 8.65 11.22
C ASP A 46 -3.67 7.69 11.81
N LEU A 47 -3.45 7.69 13.12
CA LEU A 47 -2.40 6.90 13.75
C LEU A 47 -2.62 5.39 13.55
N ALA A 48 -3.87 4.93 13.68
CA ALA A 48 -4.24 3.53 13.43
C ALA A 48 -4.00 3.13 11.96
N LEU A 49 -4.28 4.03 11.03
CA LEU A 49 -4.00 3.81 9.61
C LEU A 49 -2.50 3.73 9.34
N LEU A 50 -1.71 4.65 9.89
CA LEU A 50 -0.26 4.69 9.73
C LEU A 50 0.39 3.41 10.28
N TYR A 51 0.00 2.94 11.46
CA TYR A 51 0.48 1.66 12.00
C TYR A 51 0.06 0.47 11.12
N THR A 52 -1.15 0.51 10.55
CA THR A 52 -1.62 -0.53 9.63
C THR A 52 -0.79 -0.56 8.36
N LEU A 53 -0.45 0.59 7.80
CA LEU A 53 0.42 0.72 6.63
C LEU A 53 1.84 0.25 6.94
N LEU A 54 2.40 0.64 8.08
CA LEU A 54 3.73 0.21 8.54
C LEU A 54 3.81 -1.30 8.66
N ARG A 55 2.82 -1.92 9.31
CA ARG A 55 2.75 -3.38 9.43
C ARG A 55 2.66 -4.08 8.08
N LYS A 56 1.88 -3.53 7.14
CA LYS A 56 1.79 -4.09 5.77
C LYS A 56 3.11 -3.98 5.02
N ASN A 57 3.80 -2.85 5.16
CA ASN A 57 5.11 -2.63 4.55
C ASN A 57 6.17 -3.60 5.10
N ASN A 58 6.21 -3.82 6.42
CA ASN A 58 7.08 -4.83 7.04
C ASN A 58 6.78 -6.25 6.55
N ASN A 59 5.48 -6.51 6.33
CA ASN A 59 4.93 -7.59 5.51
C ASN A 59 5.72 -7.88 4.22
N VAL A 60 5.84 -6.83 3.42
CA VAL A 60 6.41 -6.84 2.08
C VAL A 60 7.93 -6.92 2.16
N LEU A 61 8.56 -6.11 3.02
CA LEU A 61 10.01 -6.11 3.24
C LEU A 61 10.54 -7.50 3.54
N ARG A 62 9.93 -8.21 4.51
CA ARG A 62 10.35 -9.57 4.85
C ARG A 62 10.30 -10.50 3.64
N LYS A 63 9.21 -10.46 2.87
CA LYS A 63 9.05 -11.32 1.69
C LYS A 63 10.05 -11.01 0.58
N LEU A 64 10.39 -9.73 0.39
CA LEU A 64 11.36 -9.30 -0.60
C LEU A 64 12.77 -9.74 -0.18
N GLN A 65 13.13 -9.58 1.09
CA GLN A 65 14.39 -10.08 1.65
C GLN A 65 14.50 -11.60 1.54
N ASP A 66 13.47 -12.34 1.92
CA ASP A 66 13.44 -13.81 1.77
C ASP A 66 13.64 -14.24 0.31
N THR A 67 13.19 -13.42 -0.65
CA THR A 67 13.35 -13.71 -2.08
C THR A 67 14.78 -13.43 -2.55
N GLU A 68 15.36 -12.28 -2.16
CA GLU A 68 16.76 -11.93 -2.51
C GLU A 68 17.75 -12.93 -1.89
N ASP A 69 17.57 -13.29 -0.62
CA ASP A 69 18.43 -14.26 0.08
C ASP A 69 18.35 -15.67 -0.56
N SER A 70 17.21 -16.01 -1.18
CA SER A 70 17.04 -17.29 -1.90
C SER A 70 17.68 -17.30 -3.28
N GLU A 71 17.88 -16.14 -3.90
CA GLU A 71 18.49 -16.01 -5.23
C GLU A 71 20.02 -16.13 -5.15
N ASP A 72 20.62 -15.75 -4.02
CA ASP A 72 22.07 -15.83 -3.78
C ASP A 72 22.59 -17.24 -3.41
N GLU A 73 21.71 -18.21 -3.07
CA GLU A 73 22.10 -19.58 -2.71
C GLU A 73 22.38 -20.52 -3.90
N PHE A 74 22.16 -20.07 -5.15
CA PHE A 74 22.28 -20.90 -6.35
C PHE A 74 23.39 -20.48 -7.34
N ASP A 75 24.22 -19.50 -6.99
CA ASP A 75 25.43 -19.07 -7.73
C ASP A 75 26.74 -19.64 -7.12
#